data_AF-A0A6I9X4A9-F1
#
_entry.id   AF-A0A6I9X4A9-F1
#
_cell.length_a   1.000
_cell.length_b   1.000
_cell.length_c   1.000
_cell.angle_alpha   90.00
_cell.angle_beta   90.00
_cell.angle_gamma   90.00
#
_symmetry.space_group_name_H-M   'P 1'
#
loop_
_entity.id
_entity.type
_entity.pdbx_description
1 polymer ?
#
loop_
_entity_poly.entity_id
_entity_poly.type
_entity_poly.pdbx_seq_one_letter_code
_entity_poly.pdbx_strand_id
1 'polypeptide(L)'
;MGRFEPYPRTNEEAGANVTLHCKGMNMLTIKYNLGSYIIQQSVSDDIWDAAVVHNDGGSTFFNLAPNTLYRYRLHKVTRRGFSLAETSDWFSTYAVDYQPRQIEHISLVKLEEENTNMCELRAEIVFEPVEDQSCNYNILSWSGEHDLINFDLNKVSE
;
A
#
# COMPACT_ATOMS: atom_id res chain seq x y z
N MET A 1 4.79 27.31 2.16
CA MET A 1 5.21 26.28 1.19
C MET A 1 4.42 26.49 -0.09
N GLY A 2 5.07 26.39 -1.25
CA GLY A 2 4.44 26.69 -2.55
C GLY A 2 3.41 25.64 -2.95
N ARG A 3 2.24 26.10 -3.40
CA ARG A 3 1.18 25.24 -3.95
C ARG A 3 1.66 24.72 -5.31
N PHE A 4 1.59 23.40 -5.54
CA PHE A 4 1.85 22.86 -6.88
C PHE A 4 0.77 23.37 -7.84
N GLU A 5 1.19 24.03 -8.91
CA GLU A 5 0.32 24.47 -9.99
C GLU A 5 0.75 23.79 -11.30
N PRO A 6 -0.01 22.79 -11.79
CA PRO A 6 0.38 22.07 -13.00
C PRO A 6 0.32 22.98 -14.21
N TYR A 7 1.38 23.02 -15.01
CA TYR A 7 1.46 23.75 -16.28
C TYR A 7 2.54 23.14 -17.21
N PRO A 8 2.28 22.99 -18.53
CA PRO A 8 1.01 23.25 -19.21
C PRO A 8 -0.06 22.23 -18.81
N ARG A 9 -1.33 22.63 -18.82
CA ARG A 9 -2.47 21.73 -18.53
C ARG A 9 -3.08 21.21 -19.81
N THR A 10 -3.52 19.95 -19.78
CA THR A 10 -4.35 19.34 -20.81
C THR A 10 -5.79 19.21 -20.29
N ASN A 11 -6.75 19.06 -21.21
CA ASN A 11 -8.15 18.77 -20.86
C ASN A 11 -8.42 17.26 -20.71
N GLU A 12 -7.37 16.45 -20.58
CA GLU A 12 -7.46 15.01 -20.42
C GLU A 12 -7.62 14.69 -18.93
N GLU A 13 -8.42 13.68 -18.57
CA GLU A 13 -8.51 13.18 -17.20
C GLU A 13 -7.25 12.39 -16.82
N ALA A 14 -6.91 12.33 -15.52
CA ALA A 14 -5.77 11.54 -15.06
C ALA A 14 -5.98 10.05 -15.31
N GLY A 15 -7.21 9.56 -15.16
CA GLY A 15 -7.55 8.14 -15.30
C GLY A 15 -6.75 7.26 -14.35
N ALA A 16 -6.49 7.77 -13.15
CA ALA A 16 -5.68 7.11 -12.13
C ALA A 16 -6.45 5.98 -11.43
N ASN A 17 -7.76 6.11 -11.25
CA ASN A 17 -8.63 5.17 -10.54
C ASN A 17 -8.05 4.75 -9.18
N VAL A 18 -7.88 5.73 -8.30
CA VAL A 18 -7.16 5.55 -7.03
C VAL A 18 -7.97 4.72 -6.06
N THR A 19 -7.35 3.66 -5.53
CA THR A 19 -7.94 2.77 -4.53
C THR A 19 -6.99 2.57 -3.35
N LEU A 20 -7.54 2.23 -2.18
CA LEU A 20 -6.74 1.79 -1.05
C LEU A 20 -6.28 0.34 -1.28
N HIS A 21 -4.97 0.10 -1.20
CA HIS A 21 -4.41 -1.25 -1.28
C HIS A 21 -4.23 -1.90 0.08
N CYS A 22 -3.71 -1.14 1.03
CA CYS A 22 -3.60 -1.54 2.42
C CYS A 22 -3.46 -0.31 3.31
N LYS A 23 -3.72 -0.49 4.61
CA LYS A 23 -3.51 0.52 5.65
C LYS A 23 -2.76 -0.05 6.85
N GLY A 24 -2.11 0.85 7.56
CA GLY A 24 -1.48 0.62 8.85
C GLY A 24 -1.80 1.76 9.82
N MET A 25 -1.18 1.72 11.01
CA MET A 25 -1.34 2.78 12.02
C MET A 25 -0.77 4.13 11.55
N ASN A 26 0.35 4.12 10.82
CA ASN A 26 1.07 5.29 10.38
C ASN A 26 1.40 5.26 8.88
N MET A 27 0.71 4.41 8.13
CA MET A 27 0.94 4.24 6.71
C MET A 27 -0.34 3.94 5.92
N LEU A 28 -0.33 4.35 4.65
CA LEU A 28 -1.33 3.97 3.66
C LEU A 28 -0.61 3.63 2.37
N THR A 29 -1.01 2.54 1.73
CA THR A 29 -0.60 2.22 0.36
C THR A 29 -1.81 2.37 -0.54
N ILE A 30 -1.69 3.23 -1.54
CA ILE A 30 -2.70 3.39 -2.59
C ILE A 30 -2.25 2.69 -3.86
N LYS A 31 -3.21 2.20 -4.64
CA LYS A 31 -2.99 1.69 -6.00
C LYS A 31 -3.71 2.57 -7.01
N TYR A 32 -3.10 2.71 -8.18
CA TYR A 32 -3.63 3.47 -9.30
C TYR A 32 -3.13 2.88 -10.62
N ASN A 33 -3.80 3.22 -11.71
CA ASN A 33 -3.45 2.78 -13.05
C ASN A 33 -2.04 3.23 -13.43
N LEU A 34 -1.30 2.38 -14.13
CA LEU A 34 0.09 2.63 -14.53
C LEU A 34 0.27 3.99 -15.24
N GLY A 35 1.33 4.69 -14.86
CA GLY A 35 1.74 5.96 -15.47
C GLY A 35 2.62 6.80 -14.55
N SER A 36 3.05 7.95 -15.05
CA SER A 36 3.73 8.96 -14.24
C SER A 36 2.71 9.92 -13.66
N TYR A 37 2.69 10.07 -12.34
CA TYR A 37 1.76 10.95 -11.64
C TYR A 37 2.49 11.91 -10.71
N ILE A 38 1.96 13.13 -10.63
CA ILE A 38 2.20 14.04 -9.51
C ILE A 38 1.09 13.78 -8.49
N ILE A 39 1.47 13.42 -7.27
CA ILE A 39 0.54 13.07 -6.20
C ILE A 39 0.67 14.09 -5.07
N GLN A 40 -0.46 14.59 -4.60
CA GLN A 40 -0.56 15.42 -3.41
C GLN A 40 -1.45 14.72 -2.38
N GLN A 41 -1.06 14.80 -1.11
CA GLN A 41 -1.84 14.30 0.01
C GLN A 41 -2.56 15.47 0.69
N SER A 42 -3.68 15.18 1.35
CA SER A 42 -4.33 16.12 2.26
C SER A 42 -5.05 15.40 3.41
N VAL A 43 -5.16 16.10 4.54
CA VAL A 43 -6.03 15.78 5.68
C VAL A 43 -7.28 16.69 5.73
N SER A 44 -7.47 17.54 4.72
CA SER A 44 -8.59 18.50 4.61
C SER A 44 -9.06 18.62 3.15
N ASP A 45 -10.11 19.37 2.87
CA ASP A 45 -10.58 19.52 1.49
C ASP A 45 -9.72 20.50 0.66
N ASP A 46 -9.08 21.48 1.31
CA ASP A 46 -8.53 22.65 0.61
C ASP A 46 -7.00 22.79 0.64
N ILE A 47 -6.35 22.19 1.65
CA ILE A 47 -4.91 22.34 1.90
C ILE A 47 -4.18 21.08 1.44
N TRP A 48 -3.42 21.19 0.36
CA TRP A 48 -2.65 20.07 -0.19
C TRP A 48 -1.19 20.16 0.24
N ASP A 49 -0.64 19.02 0.65
CA ASP A 49 0.77 18.88 1.00
C ASP A 49 1.68 18.98 -0.23
N ALA A 50 2.99 18.87 0.03
CA ALA A 50 4.00 18.86 -1.00
C ALA A 50 3.71 17.77 -2.04
N ALA A 51 3.85 18.14 -3.31
CA ALA A 51 3.67 17.24 -4.42
C ALA A 51 4.88 16.29 -4.55
N VAL A 52 4.60 15.01 -4.76
CA VAL A 52 5.60 13.96 -5.02
C VAL A 52 5.36 13.34 -6.39
N VAL A 53 6.42 12.81 -7.02
CA VAL A 53 6.33 12.18 -8.34
C VAL A 53 6.49 10.68 -8.20
N HIS A 54 5.56 9.92 -8.77
CA HIS A 54 5.60 8.47 -8.79
C HIS A 54 5.37 7.94 -10.21
N ASN A 55 6.05 6.86 -10.57
CA ASN A 55 6.11 6.34 -11.96
C ASN A 55 5.60 4.89 -12.08
N ASP A 56 4.87 4.43 -11.08
CA ASP A 56 4.46 3.05 -10.85
C ASP A 56 2.92 2.92 -10.81
N GLY A 57 2.41 1.79 -10.35
CA GLY A 57 0.97 1.53 -10.17
C GLY A 57 0.49 1.66 -8.72
N GLY A 58 1.29 2.27 -7.85
CA GLY A 58 0.95 2.41 -6.44
C GLY A 58 2.01 3.13 -5.64
N SER A 59 1.62 3.73 -4.52
CA SER A 59 2.51 4.51 -3.66
C SER A 59 2.23 4.21 -2.20
N THR A 60 3.29 4.19 -1.40
CA THR A 60 3.18 4.06 0.06
C THR A 60 3.57 5.37 0.73
N PHE A 61 2.67 5.85 1.59
CA PHE A 61 2.84 7.05 2.40
C PHE A 61 3.08 6.63 3.85
N PHE A 62 4.13 7.18 4.45
CA PHE A 62 4.58 6.87 5.81
C PHE A 62 4.46 8.09 6.73
N ASN A 63 4.73 7.89 8.02
CA ASN A 63 4.68 8.93 9.06
C ASN A 63 3.33 9.64 9.15
N LEU A 64 2.26 8.91 8.84
CA LEU A 64 0.90 9.39 8.95
C LEU A 64 0.43 9.35 10.40
N ALA A 65 -0.44 10.27 10.78
CA ALA A 65 -1.07 10.26 12.09
C ALA A 65 -2.05 9.08 12.18
N PRO A 66 -2.12 8.41 13.35
CA PRO A 66 -3.10 7.35 13.58
C PRO A 66 -4.52 7.93 13.60
N ASN A 67 -5.50 7.08 13.31
CA ASN A 67 -6.93 7.43 13.27
C ASN A 67 -7.23 8.73 12.49
N THR A 68 -6.56 8.92 11.35
CA THR A 68 -6.65 10.16 10.55
C THR A 68 -7.08 9.82 9.12
N LEU A 69 -7.98 10.64 8.57
CA LEU A 69 -8.44 10.54 7.18
C LEU A 69 -7.49 11.30 6.26
N TYR A 70 -7.12 10.63 5.17
CA TYR A 70 -6.27 11.16 4.11
C TYR A 70 -6.97 11.05 2.76
N ARG A 71 -6.71 12.03 1.91
CA ARG A 71 -7.16 12.06 0.51
C ARG A 71 -5.99 12.35 -0.41
N TYR A 72 -6.06 11.83 -1.62
CA TYR A 72 -5.00 11.95 -2.61
C TYR A 72 -5.52 12.63 -3.87
N ARG A 73 -4.75 13.58 -4.39
CA ARG A 73 -4.99 14.24 -5.68
C ARG A 73 -3.86 13.90 -6.64
N LEU A 74 -4.20 13.39 -7.81
CA LEU A 74 -3.26 12.93 -8.81
C LEU A 74 -3.41 13.72 -10.11
N HIS A 75 -2.28 14.11 -10.68
CA HIS A 75 -2.17 14.63 -12.04
C HIS A 75 -1.28 13.70 -12.86
N LYS A 76 -1.78 13.17 -13.97
CA LYS A 76 -0.98 12.36 -14.89
C LYS A 76 -0.05 13.26 -15.68
N VAL A 77 1.21 12.87 -15.75
CA VAL A 77 2.24 13.51 -16.57
C VAL A 77 2.18 12.92 -17.97
N THR A 78 1.98 13.78 -18.97
CA THR A 78 1.93 13.42 -20.38
C THR A 78 2.94 14.24 -21.18
N ARG A 79 3.19 13.85 -22.43
CA ARG A 79 4.06 14.62 -23.34
C ARG A 79 3.54 16.05 -23.63
N ARG A 80 2.25 16.29 -23.44
CA ARG A 80 1.59 17.58 -23.71
C ARG A 80 1.46 18.47 -22.48
N GLY A 81 1.78 17.93 -21.29
CA GLY A 81 1.57 18.59 -20.02
C GLY A 81 0.90 17.68 -18.99
N PHE A 82 0.25 18.29 -18.01
CA PHE A 82 -0.41 17.60 -16.90
C PHE A 82 -1.91 17.48 -17.16
N SER A 83 -2.47 16.30 -16.86
CA SER A 83 -3.91 16.08 -16.90
C SER A 83 -4.66 16.94 -15.87
N LEU A 84 -5.98 16.98 -16.01
CA LEU A 84 -6.88 17.38 -14.94
C LEU A 84 -6.65 16.50 -13.70
N ALA A 85 -6.92 17.09 -12.54
CA ALA A 85 -6.73 16.41 -11.27
C ALA A 85 -7.82 15.36 -11.05
N GLU A 86 -7.42 14.16 -10.65
CA GLU A 86 -8.32 13.16 -10.10
C GLU A 86 -8.13 13.07 -8.59
N THR A 87 -9.22 13.05 -7.83
CA THR A 87 -9.17 13.03 -6.37
C THR A 87 -9.79 11.74 -5.86
N SER A 88 -9.07 11.02 -5.00
CA SER A 88 -9.49 9.75 -4.41
C SER A 88 -10.67 9.91 -3.45
N ASP A 89 -11.20 8.80 -2.95
CA ASP A 89 -11.96 8.79 -1.70
C ASP A 89 -11.07 9.09 -0.49
N TRP A 90 -11.70 9.26 0.67
CA TRP A 90 -11.01 9.37 1.94
C TRP A 90 -10.61 8.00 2.48
N PHE A 91 -9.36 7.85 2.90
CA PHE A 91 -8.81 6.63 3.49
C PHE A 91 -8.33 6.89 4.90
N SER A 92 -8.65 6.01 5.84
CA SER A 92 -8.24 6.13 7.25
C SER A 92 -7.05 5.24 7.59
N THR A 93 -6.13 5.77 8.40
CA THR A 93 -5.15 4.96 9.13
C THR A 93 -5.80 4.25 10.31
N TYR A 94 -5.17 3.19 10.82
CA TYR A 94 -5.63 2.54 12.04
C TYR A 94 -5.46 3.43 13.27
N ALA A 95 -6.30 3.21 14.28
CA ALA A 95 -6.12 3.77 15.61
C ALA A 95 -4.92 3.14 16.32
N VAL A 96 -4.41 3.82 17.36
CA VAL A 96 -3.23 3.37 18.12
C VAL A 96 -3.47 2.04 18.84
N ASP A 97 -4.71 1.81 19.28
CA ASP A 97 -5.18 0.62 19.98
C ASP A 97 -5.79 -0.43 19.05
N TYR A 98 -5.58 -0.29 17.73
CA TYR A 98 -6.10 -1.25 16.75
C TYR A 98 -5.54 -2.65 16.99
N GLN A 99 -6.44 -3.62 17.07
CA GLN A 99 -6.11 -5.04 17.11
C GLN A 99 -6.42 -5.68 15.75
N PRO A 100 -5.39 -6.19 15.03
CA PRO A 100 -5.60 -6.89 13.78
C PRO A 100 -6.54 -8.08 13.95
N ARG A 101 -7.38 -8.32 12.94
CA ARG A 101 -8.23 -9.51 12.93
C ARG A 101 -7.37 -10.73 12.61
N GLN A 102 -7.67 -11.84 13.29
CA GLN A 102 -7.01 -13.10 13.02
C GLN A 102 -7.38 -13.60 11.61
N ILE A 103 -6.38 -14.10 10.89
CA ILE A 103 -6.57 -14.80 9.62
C ILE A 103 -7.03 -16.23 9.93
N GLU A 104 -8.18 -16.63 9.39
CA GLU A 104 -8.78 -17.94 9.66
C GLU A 104 -8.34 -19.01 8.64
N HIS A 105 -8.18 -18.64 7.36
CA HIS A 105 -7.92 -19.59 6.28
C HIS A 105 -6.45 -19.54 5.84
N ILE A 106 -5.61 -20.33 6.51
CA ILE A 106 -4.20 -20.54 6.16
C ILE A 106 -4.06 -21.95 5.57
N SER A 107 -3.47 -22.06 4.38
CA SER A 107 -3.31 -23.33 3.67
C SER A 107 -1.85 -23.58 3.29
N LEU A 108 -1.39 -24.81 3.54
CA LEU A 108 -0.13 -25.34 3.00
C LEU A 108 -0.42 -25.91 1.61
N VAL A 109 0.02 -25.23 0.56
CA VAL A 109 -0.27 -25.65 -0.83
C VAL A 109 0.82 -26.55 -1.40
N LYS A 110 2.04 -26.43 -0.90
CA LYS A 110 3.17 -27.22 -1.37
C LYS A 110 4.15 -27.49 -0.23
N LEU A 111 4.66 -28.72 -0.20
CA LEU A 111 5.77 -29.12 0.65
C LEU A 111 6.70 -29.97 -0.22
N GLU A 112 7.95 -29.55 -0.36
CA GLU A 112 8.94 -30.22 -1.19
C GLU A 112 10.33 -30.18 -0.55
N GLU A 113 11.20 -31.12 -0.92
CA GLU A 113 12.61 -31.07 -0.56
C GLU A 113 13.30 -29.91 -1.26
N GLU A 114 14.17 -29.20 -0.55
CA GLU A 114 14.96 -28.12 -1.13
C GLU A 114 15.97 -28.71 -2.12
N ASN A 115 15.92 -28.28 -3.38
CA ASN A 115 16.73 -28.87 -4.47
C ASN A 115 18.24 -28.80 -4.24
N THR A 116 18.69 -27.88 -3.38
CA THR A 116 20.10 -27.67 -3.03
C THR A 116 20.54 -28.36 -1.73
N ASN A 117 19.61 -28.72 -0.85
CA ASN A 117 19.89 -29.40 0.41
C ASN A 117 18.79 -30.42 0.72
N MET A 118 19.08 -31.71 0.51
CA MET A 118 18.12 -32.81 0.75
C MET A 118 17.69 -32.95 2.23
N CYS A 119 18.28 -32.18 3.14
CA CYS A 119 17.89 -32.12 4.56
C CYS A 119 16.97 -30.94 4.89
N GLU A 120 16.62 -30.10 3.92
CA GLU A 120 15.73 -28.94 4.10
C GLU A 120 14.41 -29.16 3.35
N LEU A 121 13.33 -28.68 3.94
CA LEU A 121 12.00 -28.69 3.34
C LEU A 121 11.56 -27.26 3.06
N ARG A 122 10.99 -27.06 1.87
CA ARG A 122 10.35 -25.81 1.48
C ARG A 122 8.84 -25.95 1.54
N ALA A 123 8.20 -25.04 2.26
CA ALA A 123 6.75 -24.93 2.36
C ALA A 123 6.25 -23.69 1.62
N GLU A 124 5.21 -23.84 0.81
CA GLU A 124 4.45 -22.74 0.25
C GLU A 124 3.13 -22.60 1.02
N ILE A 125 2.96 -21.45 1.68
CA ILE A 125 1.80 -21.13 2.51
C ILE A 125 1.05 -19.99 1.84
N VAL A 126 -0.26 -20.16 1.69
CA VAL A 126 -1.16 -19.12 1.17
C VAL A 126 -2.25 -18.83 2.20
N PHE A 127 -2.67 -17.58 2.23
CA PHE A 127 -3.77 -17.13 3.08
C PHE A 127 -4.51 -15.99 2.39
N GLU A 128 -5.78 -15.82 2.76
CA GLU A 128 -6.57 -14.68 2.33
C GLU A 128 -6.48 -13.56 3.37
N PRO A 129 -6.12 -12.33 2.95
CA PRO A 129 -6.23 -11.16 3.82
C PRO A 129 -7.66 -10.97 4.33
N VAL A 130 -7.79 -10.62 5.60
CA VAL A 130 -9.07 -10.19 6.18
C VAL A 130 -9.45 -8.79 5.67
N GLU A 131 -10.72 -8.41 5.84
CA GLU A 131 -11.29 -7.15 5.31
C GLU A 131 -10.61 -5.87 5.80
N ASP A 132 -9.78 -5.95 6.84
CA ASP A 132 -9.11 -4.79 7.41
C ASP A 132 -8.06 -4.16 6.47
N GLN A 133 -7.61 -4.92 5.45
CA GLN A 133 -6.59 -4.52 4.49
C GLN A 133 -5.26 -4.15 5.16
N SER A 134 -4.80 -4.95 6.11
CA SER A 134 -3.51 -4.73 6.78
C SER A 134 -2.32 -4.74 5.79
N CYS A 135 -1.40 -3.77 5.98
CA CYS A 135 -0.15 -3.70 5.21
C CYS A 135 0.92 -4.68 5.68
N ASN A 136 0.84 -5.20 6.90
CA ASN A 136 1.86 -6.04 7.49
C ASN A 136 1.23 -7.32 8.05
N TYR A 137 1.95 -8.43 7.91
CA TYR A 137 1.57 -9.74 8.43
C TYR A 137 2.75 -10.34 9.19
N ASN A 138 2.49 -10.84 10.38
CA ASN A 138 3.48 -11.59 11.15
C ASN A 138 3.14 -13.08 11.05
N ILE A 139 4.10 -13.89 10.60
CA ILE A 139 3.97 -15.33 10.44
C ILE A 139 4.89 -16.00 11.45
N LEU A 140 4.29 -16.79 12.34
CA LEU A 140 5.00 -17.62 13.31
C LEU A 140 4.94 -19.07 12.83
N SER A 141 6.11 -19.67 12.65
CA SER A 141 6.26 -21.10 12.37
C SER A 141 6.89 -21.79 13.59
N TRP A 142 6.36 -22.95 13.96
CA TRP A 142 6.84 -23.74 15.08
C TRP A 142 7.14 -25.16 14.60
N SER A 143 8.39 -25.60 14.75
CA SER A 143 8.82 -26.97 14.44
C SER A 143 9.32 -27.68 15.70
N GLY A 144 8.62 -28.72 16.13
CA GLY A 144 8.98 -29.48 17.34
C GLY A 144 8.74 -28.71 18.64
N GLU A 145 9.45 -29.04 19.72
CA GLU A 145 9.23 -28.43 21.04
C GLU A 145 9.91 -27.06 21.24
N HIS A 146 10.89 -26.68 20.40
CA HIS A 146 11.81 -25.58 20.78
C HIS A 146 12.18 -24.56 19.70
N ASP A 147 11.84 -24.76 18.42
CA ASP A 147 12.27 -23.83 17.36
C ASP A 147 11.10 -22.96 16.88
N LEU A 148 11.06 -21.71 17.38
CA LEU A 148 10.16 -20.66 16.92
C LEU A 148 10.87 -19.82 15.85
N ILE A 149 10.31 -19.78 14.64
CA ILE A 149 10.77 -18.92 13.56
C ILE A 149 9.70 -17.86 13.29
N ASN A 150 10.10 -16.59 13.33
CA ASN A 150 9.24 -15.44 13.07
C ASN A 150 9.61 -14.80 11.73
N PHE A 151 8.61 -14.60 10.87
CA PHE A 151 8.73 -13.88 9.61
C PHE A 151 7.80 -12.66 9.61
N ASP A 152 8.36 -11.49 9.34
CA ASP A 152 7.58 -10.27 9.12
C ASP A 152 7.44 -10.02 7.61
N LEU A 153 6.21 -10.10 7.11
CA LEU A 153 5.87 -9.80 5.72
C LEU A 153 5.28 -8.39 5.63
N ASN A 154 5.95 -7.52 4.88
CA ASN A 154 5.45 -6.20 4.55
C ASN A 154 4.90 -6.21 3.12
N LYS A 155 3.67 -5.75 2.92
CA LYS A 155 3.00 -5.69 1.61
C LYS A 155 3.46 -4.49 0.75
N VAL A 156 4.70 -4.03 0.97
CA VAL A 156 5.29 -2.94 0.18
C VAL A 156 5.66 -3.54 -1.17
N SER A 157 4.85 -3.30 -2.18
CA SER A 157 5.13 -3.68 -3.56
C SER A 157 6.42 -3.01 -4.03
N GLU A 158 7.37 -3.81 -4.53
CA GLU A 158 8.42 -3.37 -5.46
C GLU A 158 7.82 -2.88 -6.80
#